data_AF-A0A925BPD6-F1
#
_entry.id   AF-A0A925BPD6-F1
#
_cell.length_a   1.000
_cell.length_b   1.000
_cell.length_c   1.000
_cell.angle_alpha   90.00
_cell.angle_beta   90.00
_cell.angle_gamma   90.00
#
_symmetry.space_group_name_H-M   'P 1'
#
loop_
_entity.id
_entity.type
_entity.pdbx_description
1 polymer ?
#
loop_
_entity_poly.entity_id
_entity_poly.type
_entity_poly.pdbx_seq_one_letter_code
_entity_poly.pdbx_strand_id
1 'polypeptide(L)'
;MVRAILTEGRIEPVEPLPESWQDGQELSIDSLSDDDTAVDQAEIERWHQERLVLSASLTETDHQFLKGSLDEQRQAGKELMRREMERRP
;
A
#
# COMPACT_ATOMS: atom_id res chain seq x y z
N MET A 1 17.70 -10.25 7.63
CA MET A 1 17.48 -9.22 8.67
C MET A 1 15.98 -9.14 8.88
N VAL A 2 15.47 -9.35 10.09
CA VAL A 2 14.03 -9.21 10.36
C VAL A 2 13.73 -7.73 10.48
N ARG A 3 12.78 -7.25 9.67
CA ARG A 3 12.32 -5.86 9.71
C ARG A 3 11.22 -5.73 10.75
N ALA A 4 11.32 -4.73 11.60
CA ALA A 4 10.34 -4.45 12.62
C ALA A 4 10.12 -2.95 12.77
N ILE A 5 8.98 -2.58 13.33
CA ILE A 5 8.58 -1.21 13.61
C ILE A 5 8.41 -1.06 15.12
N LEU A 6 8.88 0.07 15.66
CA LEU A 6 8.62 0.44 17.05
C LEU A 6 7.29 1.22 17.13
N THR A 7 6.27 0.65 17.75
CA THR A 7 4.96 1.26 17.94
C THR A 7 4.57 1.17 19.42
N GLU A 8 4.30 2.31 20.05
CA GLU A 8 3.91 2.38 21.48
C GLU A 8 4.87 1.63 22.44
N GLY A 9 6.17 1.65 22.15
CA GLY A 9 7.18 0.95 22.95
C GLY A 9 7.26 -0.57 22.70
N ARG A 10 6.54 -1.09 21.71
CA ARG A 10 6.57 -2.49 21.27
C ARG A 10 7.27 -2.61 19.92
N ILE A 11 8.10 -3.62 19.78
CA ILE A 11 8.74 -3.97 18.50
C ILE A 11 7.83 -4.99 17.81
N GLU A 12 7.26 -4.60 16.67
CA GLU A 12 6.35 -5.42 15.89
C GLU A 12 7.01 -5.81 14.56
N PRO A 13 7.10 -7.10 14.23
CA PRO A 13 7.72 -7.52 12.99
C PRO A 13 6.81 -7.18 11.80
N VAL A 14 7.40 -6.70 10.71
CA VAL A 14 6.68 -6.38 9.46
C VAL A 14 6.29 -7.65 8.70
N GLU A 15 7.09 -8.71 8.87
CA GLU A 15 6.95 -10.02 8.23
C GLU A 15 6.88 -11.10 9.31
N PRO A 16 6.28 -12.28 9.04
CA PRO A 16 6.28 -13.38 10.00
C PRO A 16 7.67 -13.72 10.51
N LEU A 17 7.79 -13.98 11.81
CA LEU A 17 9.06 -14.37 12.42
C LEU A 17 9.50 -15.75 11.90
N PRO A 18 10.82 -16.01 11.79
CA PRO A 18 11.32 -17.33 11.42
C PRO A 18 10.82 -18.40 12.40
N GLU A 19 10.38 -19.55 11.88
CA GLU A 19 9.89 -20.68 12.70
C GLU A 19 10.94 -21.24 13.68
N SER A 20 12.22 -20.95 13.43
CA SER A 20 13.32 -21.34 14.30
C SER A 20 13.44 -20.50 15.56
N TRP A 21 12.75 -19.37 15.65
CA TRP A 21 12.79 -18.47 16.80
C TRP A 21 11.81 -18.93 17.89
N GLN A 22 12.26 -18.86 19.14
CA GLN A 22 11.49 -19.32 20.28
C GLN A 22 10.95 -18.15 21.11
N ASP A 23 9.78 -18.34 21.72
CA ASP A 23 9.23 -17.38 22.67
C ASP A 23 10.22 -17.17 23.85
N GLY A 24 10.49 -15.90 24.17
CA GLY A 24 11.43 -15.53 25.24
C GLY A 24 12.91 -15.55 24.84
N GLN A 25 13.23 -15.86 23.58
CA GLN A 25 14.58 -15.72 23.05
C GLN A 25 15.01 -14.24 23.04
N GLU A 26 16.18 -13.95 23.62
CA GLU A 26 16.79 -12.62 23.56
C GLU A 26 17.27 -12.32 22.14
N LEU A 27 17.00 -11.10 21.67
CA LEU A 27 17.34 -10.63 20.33
C LEU A 27 18.10 -9.31 20.44
N SER A 28 19.16 -9.16 19.65
CA SER A 28 19.82 -7.87 19.45
C SER A 28 19.04 -7.04 18.44
N ILE A 29 18.77 -5.78 18.76
CA ILE A 29 18.13 -4.83 17.86
C ILE A 29 19.19 -3.87 17.34
N ASP A 30 19.48 -3.97 16.05
CA ASP A 30 20.27 -2.98 15.35
C ASP A 30 19.32 -1.94 14.74
N SER A 31 19.39 -0.70 15.23
CA SER A 31 18.73 0.41 14.56
C SER A 31 19.44 0.65 13.24
N LEU A 32 18.68 0.59 12.14
CA LEU A 32 19.16 1.13 10.87
C LEU A 32 19.52 2.60 11.10
N SER A 33 20.69 3.01 10.62
CA SER A 33 21.11 4.40 10.73
C SER A 33 20.15 5.31 9.93
N ASP A 34 20.13 6.61 10.23
CA ASP A 34 19.35 7.56 9.42
C ASP A 34 19.71 7.47 7.93
N ASP A 35 20.94 7.08 7.59
CA ASP A 35 21.38 6.85 6.20
C ASP A 35 20.75 5.59 5.56
N ASP A 36 20.43 4.55 6.36
CA ASP A 36 19.85 3.30 5.87
C ASP A 36 18.30 3.35 5.77
N THR A 37 17.69 4.37 6.39
CA THR A 37 16.23 4.61 6.36
C THR A 37 15.84 5.93 5.70
N ALA A 38 16.83 6.74 5.29
CA ALA A 38 16.62 7.93 4.48
C ALA A 38 15.94 7.51 3.18
N VAL A 39 14.64 7.79 3.10
CA VAL A 39 13.96 7.80 1.81
C VAL A 39 14.66 8.89 1.01
N ASP A 40 15.29 8.51 -0.09
CA ASP A 40 16.03 9.46 -0.93
C ASP A 40 15.04 10.53 -1.41
N GLN A 41 15.16 11.73 -0.84
CA GLN A 41 14.28 12.85 -1.16
C GLN A 41 14.40 13.20 -2.65
N ALA A 42 15.55 12.96 -3.27
CA ALA A 42 15.74 13.14 -4.71
C ALA A 42 15.01 12.05 -5.52
N GLU A 43 14.91 10.82 -5.00
CA GLU A 43 14.11 9.76 -5.61
C GLU A 43 12.61 10.05 -5.52
N ILE A 44 12.12 10.56 -4.38
CA ILE A 44 10.73 11.00 -4.23
C ILE A 44 10.43 12.12 -5.22
N GLU A 45 11.29 13.12 -5.31
CA GLU A 45 11.12 14.24 -6.24
C GLU A 45 11.13 13.76 -7.70
N ARG A 46 12.07 12.87 -8.06
CA ARG A 46 12.12 12.27 -9.41
C ARG A 46 10.83 11.54 -9.74
N TRP A 47 10.35 10.68 -8.84
CA TRP A 47 9.11 9.95 -9.03
C TRP A 47 7.89 10.89 -9.17
N HIS A 48 7.85 11.94 -8.36
CA HIS A 48 6.79 12.95 -8.44
C HIS A 48 6.81 13.68 -9.81
N GLN A 49 7.98 14.09 -10.29
CA GLN A 49 8.12 14.73 -11.60
C GLN A 49 7.72 13.79 -12.74
N GLU A 50 8.14 12.53 -12.70
CA GLU A 50 7.73 11.51 -13.68
C GLU A 50 6.20 11.37 -13.72
N ARG A 51 5.55 11.35 -12.55
CA ARG A 51 4.08 11.29 -12.47
C ARG A 51 3.41 12.54 -13.03
N LEU A 52 3.96 13.73 -12.77
CA LEU A 52 3.44 14.97 -13.33
C LEU A 52 3.51 14.95 -14.86
N VAL A 53 4.65 14.56 -15.43
CA VAL A 53 4.82 14.44 -16.88
C VAL A 53 3.83 13.46 -17.49
N LEU A 54 3.68 12.27 -16.89
CA LEU A 54 2.71 11.28 -17.36
C LEU A 54 1.28 11.80 -17.28
N SER A 55 0.91 12.46 -16.18
CA SER A 55 -0.44 13.01 -16.00
C SER A 55 -0.73 14.17 -16.95
N ALA A 56 0.27 14.98 -17.31
CA ALA A 56 0.11 16.10 -18.24
C ALA A 56 -0.20 15.65 -19.66
N SER A 57 0.12 14.39 -20.00
CA SER A 57 -0.20 13.81 -21.31
C SER A 57 -1.63 13.26 -21.42
N LEU A 58 -2.35 13.16 -20.29
CA LEU A 58 -3.72 12.67 -20.27
C LEU A 58 -4.67 13.71 -20.86
N THR A 59 -5.50 13.27 -21.78
CA THR A 59 -6.53 14.10 -22.41
C THR A 59 -7.82 14.09 -21.60
N GLU A 60 -8.69 15.07 -21.84
CA GLU A 60 -10.05 15.08 -21.29
C GLU A 60 -10.82 13.78 -21.64
N THR A 61 -10.56 13.22 -22.83
CA THR A 61 -11.14 11.93 -23.24
C THR A 61 -10.68 10.78 -22.35
N ASP A 62 -9.40 10.74 -21.96
CA ASP A 62 -8.86 9.70 -21.07
C ASP A 62 -9.49 9.80 -19.68
N HIS A 63 -9.67 11.03 -19.18
CA HIS A 63 -10.36 11.28 -17.92
C HIS A 63 -11.82 10.82 -17.95
N GLN A 64 -12.54 11.09 -19.03
CA GLN A 64 -13.93 10.67 -19.20
C GLN A 64 -14.06 9.15 -19.33
N PHE A 65 -13.14 8.52 -20.07
CA PHE A 65 -13.10 7.05 -20.20
C PHE A 65 -12.87 6.37 -18.85
N LEU A 66 -11.89 6.86 -18.07
CA LEU A 66 -11.61 6.34 -16.75
C LEU A 66 -12.81 6.50 -15.82
N LYS A 67 -13.43 7.69 -15.81
CA LYS A 67 -14.63 7.96 -15.01
C LYS A 67 -15.79 7.05 -15.37
N GLY A 68 -16.06 6.87 -16.67
CA GLY A 68 -17.09 5.94 -17.16
C GLY A 68 -16.84 4.52 -16.69
N SER A 69 -15.60 4.03 -16.82
CA SER A 69 -15.20 2.69 -16.37
C SER A 69 -15.41 2.48 -14.86
N LEU A 70 -15.11 3.49 -14.04
CA LEU A 70 -15.33 3.44 -12.59
C LEU A 70 -16.82 3.42 -12.23
N ASP A 71 -17.64 4.22 -12.93
CA ASP A 71 -19.08 4.25 -12.71
C ASP A 71 -19.76 2.94 -13.13
N GLU A 72 -19.31 2.33 -14.22
CA GLU A 72 -19.77 1.01 -14.66
C GLU A 72 -19.45 -0.08 -13.63
N GLN A 73 -18.22 -0.16 -13.15
CA GLN A 73 -17.85 -1.11 -12.09
C GLN A 73 -18.67 -0.90 -10.82
N ARG A 74 -18.89 0.37 -10.45
CA ARG A 74 -19.70 0.71 -9.27
C ARG A 74 -21.14 0.24 -9.44
N GLN A 75 -21.73 0.39 -10.63
CA GLN A 75 -23.09 -0.09 -10.88
C GLN A 75 -23.16 -1.62 -10.89
N ALA A 76 -22.21 -2.28 -11.56
CA ALA A 76 -22.12 -3.74 -11.55
C ALA A 76 -22.02 -4.29 -10.12
N GLY A 77 -21.19 -3.67 -9.26
CA GLY A 77 -21.07 -4.04 -7.85
C GLY A 77 -22.35 -3.84 -7.05
N LYS A 78 -23.06 -2.71 -7.25
CA LYS A 78 -24.37 -2.47 -6.60
C LYS A 78 -25.42 -3.49 -7.04
N GLU A 79 -25.41 -3.88 -8.31
CA GLU A 79 -26.37 -4.82 -8.85
C GLU A 79 -26.10 -6.26 -8.36
N LEU A 80 -24.84 -6.65 -8.24
CA LEU A 80 -24.40 -7.88 -7.57
C LEU A 80 -24.91 -7.93 -6.11
N MET A 81 -24.65 -6.87 -5.34
CA MET A 81 -25.11 -6.78 -3.95
C MET A 81 -26.64 -6.84 -3.82
N ARG A 82 -27.37 -6.18 -4.74
CA ARG A 82 -28.83 -6.24 -4.76
C ARG A 82 -29.33 -7.66 -4.99
N ARG A 83 -28.78 -8.36 -5.98
CA ARG A 83 -29.12 -9.76 -6.28
C ARG A 83 -28.77 -10.71 -5.12
N GLU A 84 -27.68 -10.45 -4.40
CA GLU A 84 -27.33 -11.22 -3.20
C GLU A 84 -28.30 -10.98 -2.04
N MET A 85 -28.72 -9.74 -1.80
CA MET A 85 -29.71 -9.43 -0.76
C MET A 85 -31.09 -10.02 -1.08
N GLU A 86 -31.52 -9.99 -2.35
CA GLU A 86 -32.79 -10.60 -2.79
C GLU A 86 -32.78 -12.14 -2.74
N ARG A 87 -31.60 -12.76 -2.75
CA ARG A 87 -31.43 -14.22 -2.66
C ARG A 87 -31.23 -14.73 -1.23
N ARG A 88 -31.08 -13.86 -0.24
CA ARG A 88 -31.04 -14.25 1.18
C ARG A 88 -32.48 -14.40 1.71
N PRO A 89 -32.85 -15.55 2.29
CA PRO A 89 -34.18 -15.79 2.83
C PRO A 89 -34.49 -14.93 4.06
#